data_AF-A0A520NTH6-F1
#
_entry.id   AF-A0A520NTH6-F1
#
_cell.length_a   1.000
_cell.length_b   1.000
_cell.length_c   1.000
_cell.angle_alpha   90.00
_cell.angle_beta   90.00
_cell.angle_gamma   90.00
#
_symmetry.space_group_name_H-M   'P 1'
#
loop_
_entity.id
_entity.type
_entity.pdbx_description
1 polymer ?
#
loop_
_entity_poly.entity_id
_entity_poly.type
_entity_poly.pdbx_seq_one_letter_code
_entity_poly.pdbx_strand_id
1 'polypeptide(L)'
;MTDYWLNKLIFELQVPDGKDQWTNHRQEVIAKYELSPEIRTALMKDDIGTLLPLVNPYLMRFFLLMLGHDDDQSIAVLAEFQTDKDKERVNG
;
A
#
# COMPACT_ATOMS: atom_id res chain seq x y z
N MET A 1 8.37 7.56 -9.12
CA MET A 1 9.48 6.70 -8.66
C MET A 1 9.03 6.12 -7.33
N THR A 2 9.17 4.81 -7.13
CA THR A 2 8.72 4.16 -5.89
C THR A 2 9.63 4.50 -4.73
N ASP A 3 9.08 4.61 -3.51
CA ASP A 3 9.85 4.84 -2.29
C ASP A 3 10.43 3.53 -1.75
N TYR A 4 11.76 3.44 -1.63
CA TYR A 4 12.43 2.21 -1.24
C TYR A 4 11.97 1.68 0.13
N TRP A 5 11.88 2.57 1.13
CA TRP A 5 11.57 2.18 2.50
C TRP A 5 10.12 1.74 2.66
N LEU A 6 9.21 2.40 1.96
CA LEU A 6 7.80 2.02 1.92
C LEU A 6 7.61 0.65 1.27
N ASN A 7 8.28 0.38 0.15
CA ASN A 7 8.22 -0.93 -0.50
C ASN A 7 8.82 -2.02 0.38
N LYS A 8 9.94 -1.74 1.04
CA LYS A 8 10.57 -2.68 1.97
C LYS A 8 9.66 -3.01 3.16
N LEU A 9 9.02 -2.01 3.75
CA LEU A 9 8.05 -2.20 4.83
C LEU A 9 6.92 -3.14 4.40
N ILE A 10 6.26 -2.85 3.29
CA ILE A 10 5.13 -3.66 2.81
C ILE A 10 5.59 -5.08 2.46
N PHE A 11 6.78 -5.20 1.86
CA PHE A 11 7.36 -6.50 1.54
C PHE A 11 7.58 -7.36 2.80
N GLU A 12 8.15 -6.79 3.86
CA GLU A 12 8.45 -7.48 5.11
C GLU A 12 7.19 -7.86 5.89
N LEU A 13 6.06 -7.17 5.66
CA LEU A 13 4.76 -7.54 6.22
C LEU A 13 4.11 -8.80 5.58
N GLN A 14 4.73 -9.40 4.57
CA GLN A 14 4.25 -10.66 3.97
C GLN A 14 4.57 -11.90 4.82
N VAL A 15 5.29 -11.75 5.94
CA VAL A 15 5.56 -12.85 6.88
C VAL A 15 4.27 -13.30 7.60
N PRO A 16 4.19 -14.53 8.15
CA PRO A 16 2.99 -15.04 8.80
C PRO A 16 2.38 -14.12 9.86
N ASP A 17 3.22 -13.43 10.65
CA ASP A 17 2.78 -12.52 11.71
C ASP A 17 2.53 -11.08 11.23
N GLY A 18 2.74 -10.79 9.94
CA GLY A 18 2.72 -9.42 9.42
C GLY A 18 1.37 -8.72 9.60
N LYS A 19 0.26 -9.46 9.50
CA LYS A 19 -1.09 -8.92 9.76
C LYS A 19 -1.27 -8.50 11.22
N ASP A 20 -0.78 -9.31 12.16
CA ASP A 20 -0.82 -8.97 13.59
C ASP A 20 0.06 -7.76 13.89
N GLN A 21 1.28 -7.75 13.36
CA GLN A 21 2.20 -6.61 13.47
C GLN A 21 1.57 -5.32 12.92
N TRP A 22 0.88 -5.39 11.77
CA TRP A 22 0.23 -4.22 11.18
C TRP A 22 -1.01 -3.77 11.95
N THR A 23 -1.80 -4.70 12.47
CA THR A 23 -3.06 -4.40 13.16
C THR A 23 -2.83 -3.89 14.57
N ASN A 24 -1.96 -4.56 15.32
CA ASN A 24 -1.77 -4.32 16.75
C ASN A 24 -0.52 -3.49 17.06
N HIS A 25 0.47 -3.49 16.17
CA HIS A 25 1.77 -2.83 16.37
C HIS A 25 2.14 -1.86 15.24
N ARG A 26 1.13 -1.29 14.54
CA ARG A 26 1.29 -0.43 13.36
C ARG A 26 2.38 0.63 13.52
N GLN A 27 2.30 1.39 14.61
CA GLN A 27 3.23 2.50 14.87
C GLN A 27 4.66 2.00 15.07
N GLU A 28 4.84 0.86 15.76
CA GLU A 28 6.15 0.25 16.00
C GLU A 28 6.75 -0.29 14.70
N VAL A 29 5.94 -0.87 13.81
CA VAL A 29 6.37 -1.29 12.47
C VAL A 29 6.87 -0.08 11.69
N ILE A 30 6.05 0.97 11.58
CA ILE A 30 6.39 2.19 10.81
C ILE A 30 7.66 2.87 11.36
N ALA A 31 7.87 2.85 12.67
CA ALA A 31 9.04 3.46 13.31
C ALA A 31 10.38 2.82 12.89
N LYS A 32 10.40 1.58 12.37
CA LYS A 32 11.62 0.86 11.97
C LYS A 32 12.23 1.36 10.65
N TYR A 33 11.49 2.14 9.86
CA TYR A 33 11.89 2.55 8.52
C TYR A 33 12.07 4.06 8.43
N GLU A 34 12.96 4.54 7.55
CA GLU A 34 13.23 5.98 7.35
C GLU A 34 12.20 6.62 6.41
N LEU A 35 10.93 6.60 6.81
CA LEU A 35 9.83 7.18 6.05
C LEU A 35 9.68 8.67 6.33
N SER A 36 9.30 9.43 5.31
CA SER A 36 8.94 10.84 5.47
C SER A 36 7.71 10.99 6.37
N PRO A 37 7.52 12.14 7.05
CA PRO A 37 6.33 12.36 7.90
C PRO A 37 5.01 12.21 7.14
N GLU A 38 4.99 12.56 5.87
CA GLU A 38 3.83 12.41 4.98
C GLU A 38 3.47 10.94 4.77
N ILE A 39 4.44 10.10 4.41
CA ILE A 39 4.20 8.65 4.20
C ILE A 39 3.79 7.98 5.51
N ARG A 40 4.41 8.34 6.64
CA ARG A 40 4.01 7.83 7.96
C ARG A 40 2.55 8.17 8.28
N THR A 41 2.14 9.40 7.98
CA THR A 41 0.76 9.85 8.19
C THR A 41 -0.20 9.10 7.28
N ALA A 42 0.17 8.91 6.02
CA ALA A 42 -0.63 8.17 5.06
C ALA A 42 -0.82 6.70 5.47
N LEU A 43 0.24 6.03 5.93
CA LEU A 43 0.20 4.67 6.47
C LEU A 43 -0.67 4.57 7.74
N MET A 44 -0.65 5.56 8.62
CA MET A 44 -1.49 5.55 9.82
C MET A 44 -2.98 5.73 9.51
N LYS A 45 -3.31 6.43 8.42
CA LYS A 45 -4.69 6.76 8.02
C LYS A 45 -5.23 5.87 6.90
N ASP A 46 -4.45 4.90 6.44
CA ASP A 46 -4.77 4.08 5.28
C ASP A 46 -5.09 4.94 4.03
N ASP A 47 -4.34 6.04 3.85
CA ASP A 47 -4.47 6.97 2.72
C ASP A 47 -3.84 6.38 1.46
N ILE A 48 -4.62 5.54 0.78
CA ILE A 48 -4.19 4.83 -0.43
C ILE A 48 -3.79 5.80 -1.55
N GLY A 49 -4.43 6.97 -1.65
CA GLY A 49 -4.13 7.95 -2.70
C GLY A 49 -2.71 8.49 -2.61
N THR A 50 -2.24 8.77 -1.39
CA THR A 50 -0.86 9.20 -1.14
C THR A 50 0.14 8.06 -1.31
N LEU A 51 -0.21 6.84 -0.90
CA LEU A 51 0.70 5.68 -0.94
C LEU A 51 0.87 5.10 -2.35
N LEU A 52 -0.21 5.03 -3.13
CA LEU A 52 -0.25 4.36 -4.44
C LEU A 52 0.87 4.76 -5.42
N PRO A 53 1.16 6.06 -5.66
CA PRO A 53 2.22 6.44 -6.60
C PRO A 53 3.65 6.08 -6.12
N LEU A 54 3.81 5.73 -4.84
CA LEU A 54 5.09 5.44 -4.20
C LEU A 54 5.34 3.94 -4.02
N VAL A 55 4.34 3.09 -4.23
CA VAL A 55 4.40 1.65 -3.98
C VAL A 55 4.41 0.88 -5.30
N ASN A 56 5.18 -0.21 -5.35
CA ASN A 56 5.09 -1.17 -6.44
C ASN A 56 3.66 -1.74 -6.52
N PRO A 57 3.00 -1.77 -7.68
CA PRO A 57 1.60 -2.21 -7.79
C PRO A 57 1.29 -3.59 -7.19
N TYR A 58 2.23 -4.54 -7.25
CA TYR A 58 2.06 -5.86 -6.63
C TYR A 58 2.03 -5.78 -5.10
N LEU A 59 2.92 -4.97 -4.52
CA LEU A 59 2.94 -4.74 -3.08
C LEU A 59 1.71 -3.96 -2.63
N MET A 60 1.22 -3.03 -3.43
CA MET A 60 -0.02 -2.31 -3.12
C MET A 60 -1.22 -3.27 -3.07
N ARG A 61 -1.35 -4.17 -4.05
CA ARG A 61 -2.39 -5.20 -4.02
C ARG A 61 -2.31 -6.05 -2.75
N PHE A 62 -1.12 -6.51 -2.38
CA PHE A 62 -0.93 -7.26 -1.13
C PHE A 62 -1.33 -6.43 0.11
N PHE A 63 -0.94 -5.15 0.14
CA PHE A 63 -1.25 -4.27 1.26
C PHE A 63 -2.76 -4.05 1.42
N LEU A 64 -3.50 -3.89 0.32
CA LEU A 64 -4.97 -3.81 0.37
C LEU A 64 -5.59 -5.09 0.94
N LEU A 65 -5.11 -6.27 0.55
CA LEU A 65 -5.57 -7.54 1.14
C LEU A 65 -5.27 -7.62 2.65
N MET A 66 -4.10 -7.13 3.07
CA MET A 66 -3.73 -7.07 4.49
C MET A 66 -4.66 -6.15 5.29
N LEU A 67 -5.07 -5.02 4.71
CA LEU A 67 -6.07 -4.11 5.27
C LEU A 67 -7.50 -4.71 5.31
N GLY A 68 -7.70 -5.89 4.71
CA GLY A 68 -8.95 -6.63 4.74
C GLY A 68 -9.82 -6.44 3.51
N HIS A 69 -9.31 -5.78 2.47
CA HIS A 69 -9.98 -5.77 1.18
C HIS A 69 -9.96 -7.17 0.56
N ASP A 70 -11.03 -7.56 -0.12
CA ASP A 70 -10.98 -8.69 -1.06
C ASP A 70 -10.42 -8.23 -2.42
N ASP A 71 -10.35 -9.18 -3.37
CA ASP A 71 -9.83 -8.91 -4.72
C ASP A 71 -10.68 -7.87 -5.47
N ASP A 72 -12.00 -7.95 -5.39
CA ASP A 72 -12.91 -7.04 -6.10
C ASP A 72 -12.85 -5.62 -5.52
N GLN A 73 -12.80 -5.52 -4.18
CA GLN A 73 -12.61 -4.26 -3.48
C GLN A 73 -11.25 -3.64 -3.78
N SER A 74 -10.20 -4.46 -3.85
CA SER A 74 -8.86 -3.99 -4.21
C SER A 74 -8.83 -3.43 -5.64
N ILE A 75 -9.50 -4.11 -6.59
CA ILE A 75 -9.65 -3.63 -7.96
C ILE A 75 -10.42 -2.31 -7.99
N ALA A 76 -11.53 -2.20 -7.25
CA ALA A 76 -12.33 -0.99 -7.19
C ALA A 76 -11.51 0.20 -6.66
N VAL A 77 -10.80 0.03 -5.54
CA VAL A 77 -9.90 1.05 -4.97
C VAL A 77 -8.85 1.49 -5.99
N LEU A 78 -8.17 0.54 -6.65
CA LEU A 78 -7.15 0.89 -7.64
C LEU A 78 -7.73 1.58 -8.87
N ALA A 79 -8.95 1.21 -9.29
CA ALA A 79 -9.63 1.81 -10.44
C ALA A 79 -10.00 3.28 -10.22
N GLU A 80 -10.25 3.71 -8.97
CA GLU A 80 -10.51 5.11 -8.62
C GLU A 80 -9.32 6.03 -8.96
N PHE A 81 -8.10 5.49 -8.96
CA PHE A 81 -6.87 6.25 -9.23
C PHE A 81 -6.34 6.05 -10.65
N GLN A 82 -6.97 5.22 -11.48
CA GLN A 82 -6.57 5.05 -12.87
C GLN A 82 -6.95 6.29 -13.70
N THR A 83 -5.97 6.83 -14.43
CA THR A 83 -6.25 7.88 -15.41
C THR A 83 -6.93 7.30 -16.64
N ASP A 84 -7.60 8.15 -17.42
CA ASP A 84 -8.23 7.71 -18.69
C ASP A 84 -7.20 7.10 -19.66
N LYS A 85 -5.96 7.59 -19.63
CA LYS A 85 -4.85 7.03 -20.42
C LYS A 85 -4.42 5.63 -19.95
N ASP A 86 -4.53 5.34 -18.66
CA ASP A 86 -4.23 4.01 -18.13
C ASP A 86 -5.31 3.01 -18.54
N LYS A 87 -6.58 3.44 -18.54
CA LYS A 87 -7.72 2.63 -18.99
C LYS A 87 -7.65 2.32 -20.49
N GLU A 88 -7.19 3.27 -21.31
CA GLU A 88 -6.97 3.07 -22.75
C GLU A 88 -5.87 2.04 -23.04
N ARG A 89 -4.77 2.03 -22.27
CA ARG A 89 -3.67 1.05 -22.45
C ARG A 89 -4.03 -0.39 -22.12
N VAL A 90 -5.05 -0.60 -21.28
CA VAL A 90 -5.47 -1.95 -20.84
C VAL A 90 -6.55 -2.51 -21.78
N ASN A 91 -7.34 -1.64 -22.42
CA ASN A 91 -8.47 -2.03 -23.26
C ASN A 91 -8.19 -1.93 -24.78
N GLY A 92 -7.01 -1.47 -25.19
CA GLY A 92 -6.56 -1.40 -26.58
C GLY A 92 -5.58 -2.51 -26.93
#